data_AF-A0A659UBH8-F1
#
_entry.id   AF-A0A659UBH8-F1
#
_cell.length_a   1.000
_cell.length_b   1.000
_cell.length_c   1.000
_cell.angle_alpha   90.00
_cell.angle_beta   90.00
_cell.angle_gamma   90.00
#
_symmetry.space_group_name_H-M   'P 1'
#
loop_
_entity.id
_entity.type
_entity.pdbx_description
1 polymer ?
#
loop_
_entity_poly.entity_id
_entity_poly.type
_entity_poly.pdbx_seq_one_letter_code
_entity_poly.pdbx_strand_id
1 'polypeptide(L)'
;FSFSVAALIEGRIDASWARWVRPWTLVAWMFLTGGIAMGSYWAYYELGWGGFWFWDPVENASFMPWLAGTALLHSAIVMEKRSALKIWTLLLAILTFS
;
A
#
# COMPACT_ATOMS: atom_id res chain seq x y z
N PHE A 1 1.46 -4.30 -8.53
CA PHE A 1 1.76 -5.62 -9.11
C PHE A 1 2.01 -5.58 -10.62
N SER A 2 1.02 -5.38 -11.50
CA SER A 2 1.22 -5.46 -12.96
C SER A 2 2.27 -4.47 -13.50
N PHE A 3 2.29 -3.23 -12.99
CA PHE A 3 3.35 -2.25 -13.29
C PHE A 3 4.76 -2.71 -12.87
N SER A 4 4.88 -3.44 -11.76
CA SER A 4 6.15 -3.97 -11.28
C SER A 4 6.62 -5.16 -12.12
N VAL A 5 5.70 -6.05 -12.49
CA VAL A 5 5.98 -7.19 -13.37
C VAL A 5 6.39 -6.70 -14.76
N ALA A 6 5.67 -5.73 -15.32
CA ALA A 6 6.04 -5.10 -16.59
C ALA A 6 7.45 -4.48 -16.53
N ALA A 7 7.76 -3.75 -15.46
CA ALA A 7 9.09 -3.13 -15.30
C ALA A 7 10.22 -4.16 -15.14
N LEU A 8 9.96 -5.32 -14.53
CA LEU A 8 10.91 -6.43 -14.48
C LEU A 8 11.14 -7.06 -15.85
N ILE A 9 10.09 -7.23 -16.65
CA ILE A 9 10.18 -7.77 -18.01
C ILE A 9 10.91 -6.80 -18.95
N GLU A 10 10.62 -5.50 -18.85
CA GLU A 10 11.23 -4.47 -19.67
C GLU A 10 12.67 -4.11 -19.21
N GLY A 11 13.04 -4.49 -17.99
CA GLY A 11 14.35 -4.19 -17.38
C GLY A 11 14.57 -2.71 -17.07
N ARG A 12 13.52 -1.88 -17.15
CA ARG A 12 13.57 -0.43 -16.98
C ARG A 12 12.82 -0.02 -15.72
N ILE A 13 13.59 0.29 -14.69
CA ILE A 13 13.09 0.80 -13.41
C ILE A 13 13.77 2.14 -13.16
N ASP A 14 13.12 3.21 -13.61
CA ASP A 14 13.63 4.57 -13.63
C ASP A 14 12.71 5.52 -12.83
N ALA A 15 13.17 6.75 -12.59
CA ALA A 15 12.42 7.72 -11.80
C ALA A 15 11.04 8.04 -12.40
N SER A 16 10.88 7.90 -13.73
CA SER A 16 9.58 8.09 -14.38
C SER A 16 8.57 7.01 -13.96
N TRP A 17 8.98 5.74 -13.91
CA TRP A 17 8.14 4.65 -13.42
C TRP A 17 7.63 4.93 -11.99
N ALA A 18 8.51 5.38 -11.09
CA ALA A 18 8.11 5.70 -9.70
C ALA A 18 7.07 6.83 -9.64
N ARG A 19 7.21 7.85 -10.50
CA ARG A 19 6.26 8.95 -10.63
C ARG A 19 4.89 8.47 -11.10
N TRP A 20 4.85 7.52 -12.03
CA TRP A 20 3.61 6.92 -12.53
C TRP A 20 2.93 6.00 -11.52
N VAL A 21 3.69 5.20 -10.77
CA VAL A 21 3.14 4.28 -9.77
C VAL A 21 2.53 5.02 -8.58
N ARG A 22 3.13 6.14 -8.15
CA ARG A 22 2.72 6.86 -6.93
C ARG A 22 1.23 7.26 -6.87
N PRO A 23 0.63 7.94 -7.86
CA PRO A 23 -0.78 8.33 -7.77
C PRO A 23 -1.72 7.13 -7.64
N TRP A 24 -1.44 6.03 -8.35
CA TRP A 24 -2.23 4.80 -8.25
C TRP A 24 -2.10 4.14 -6.88
N THR A 25 -0.88 4.07 -6.34
CA THR A 25 -0.66 3.60 -4.97
C THR A 25 -1.37 4.46 -3.95
N LEU A 26 -1.37 5.80 -4.12
CA LEU A 26 -2.05 6.71 -3.21
C LEU A 26 -3.56 6.52 -3.23
N VAL A 27 -4.16 6.37 -4.41
CA VAL A 27 -5.60 6.09 -4.55
C VAL A 27 -5.95 4.79 -3.84
N ALA A 28 -5.23 3.70 -4.11
CA ALA A 28 -5.47 2.42 -3.45
C ALA A 28 -5.31 2.52 -1.92
N TRP A 29 -4.27 3.23 -1.45
CA TRP A 29 -4.03 3.45 -0.03
C TRP A 29 -5.14 4.27 0.65
N MET A 30 -5.68 5.28 -0.01
CA MET A 30 -6.82 6.06 0.50
C MET A 30 -8.08 5.20 0.62
N PHE A 31 -8.40 4.42 -0.41
CA PHE A 31 -9.55 3.50 -0.35
C PHE A 31 -9.38 2.44 0.74
N LEU A 32 -8.18 1.89 0.91
CA LEU A 32 -7.88 0.95 1.99
C LEU A 32 -8.06 1.61 3.37
N THR A 33 -7.55 2.84 3.55
CA THR A 33 -7.71 3.61 4.79
C THR A 33 -9.18 3.87 5.09
N GLY A 34 -9.97 4.27 4.09
CA GLY A 34 -11.41 4.46 4.24
C GLY A 34 -12.15 3.15 4.55
N GLY A 35 -11.75 2.05 3.91
CA GLY A 35 -12.31 0.71 4.17
C GLY A 35 -12.04 0.24 5.60
N ILE A 36 -10.82 0.42 6.10
CA ILE A 36 -10.47 0.13 7.50
C ILE A 36 -11.32 0.98 8.43
N ALA A 37 -11.36 2.32 8.25
CA ALA A 37 -12.13 3.20 9.11
C ALA A 37 -13.64 2.89 9.14
N MET A 38 -14.23 2.59 7.98
CA MET A 38 -15.64 2.22 7.87
C MET A 38 -15.90 0.84 8.49
N GLY A 39 -14.99 -0.12 8.29
CA GLY A 39 -15.04 -1.44 8.94
C GLY A 39 -14.97 -1.32 10.46
N SER A 40 -14.04 -0.52 10.97
CA SER A 40 -13.90 -0.20 12.40
C SER A 40 -15.17 0.40 12.99
N TYR A 41 -15.79 1.32 12.25
CA TYR A 41 -17.07 1.90 12.64
C TYR A 41 -18.14 0.82 12.74
N TRP A 42 -18.37 0.05 11.68
CA TRP A 42 -19.39 -1.00 11.67
C TRP A 42 -19.15 -2.07 12.75
N ALA A 43 -17.91 -2.58 12.89
CA ALA A 43 -17.58 -3.60 13.89
C ALA A 43 -17.82 -3.11 15.32
N TYR A 44 -17.62 -1.81 15.57
CA TYR A 44 -17.95 -1.20 16.86
C TYR A 44 -19.46 -1.22 17.16
N TYR A 45 -20.32 -0.94 16.17
CA TYR A 45 -21.77 -0.93 16.36
C TYR A 45 -22.40 -2.32 16.37
N GLU A 46 -22.01 -3.20 15.44
CA GLU A 46 -22.67 -4.50 15.26
C GLU A 46 -22.08 -5.61 16.12
N LEU A 47 -20.75 -5.71 16.19
CA LEU A 47 -20.08 -6.83 16.84
C LEU A 47 -19.71 -6.54 18.30
N GLY A 48 -19.74 -5.26 18.70
CA GLY A 48 -19.63 -4.86 20.10
C GLY A 48 -18.34 -5.30 20.78
N TRP A 49 -17.21 -5.28 20.06
CA TRP A 49 -15.88 -5.70 20.56
C TRP A 49 -15.36 -4.86 21.75
N GLY A 50 -16.18 -4.03 22.40
CA GLY A 50 -15.80 -3.24 23.58
C GLY A 50 -14.94 -2.01 23.27
N GLY A 51 -14.58 -1.78 22.01
CA GLY A 51 -13.79 -0.63 21.56
C GLY A 51 -13.44 -0.72 20.07
N PHE A 52 -12.86 0.36 19.52
CA PHE A 52 -12.24 0.31 18.20
C PHE A 52 -11.00 -0.58 18.24
N TRP A 53 -10.77 -1.36 17.19
CA TRP A 53 -9.55 -2.15 17.03
C TRP A 53 -9.31 -3.27 18.06
N PHE A 54 -10.39 -3.70 18.72
CA PHE A 54 -10.31 -4.61 19.84
C PHE A 54 -10.41 -6.07 19.37
N TRP A 55 -9.58 -6.47 18.40
CA TRP A 55 -9.40 -7.82 17.81
C TRP A 55 -10.15 -8.19 16.53
N ASP A 56 -10.71 -7.25 15.77
CA ASP A 56 -11.29 -7.57 14.46
C ASP A 56 -10.22 -8.16 13.50
N PRO A 57 -10.36 -9.42 13.05
CA PRO A 57 -9.44 -10.02 12.09
C PRO A 57 -9.35 -9.24 10.78
N VAL A 58 -10.43 -8.56 10.37
CA VAL A 58 -10.50 -7.77 9.13
C VAL A 58 -9.61 -6.55 9.24
N GLU A 59 -9.64 -5.83 10.36
CA GLU A 59 -8.75 -4.67 10.61
C GLU A 59 -7.28 -5.09 10.66
N ASN A 60 -6.97 -6.21 11.33
CA ASN A 60 -5.59 -6.70 11.44
C ASN A 60 -5.02 -7.21 10.11
N ALA A 61 -5.82 -7.93 9.32
CA ALA A 61 -5.39 -8.43 8.02
C ALA A 61 -5.19 -7.29 7.02
N SER A 62 -6.07 -6.29 7.03
CA SER A 62 -5.97 -5.10 6.16
C SER A 62 -4.90 -4.10 6.59
N PHE A 63 -4.46 -4.16 7.85
CA PHE A 63 -3.35 -3.33 8.35
C PHE A 63 -1.99 -3.69 7.72
N MET A 64 -1.74 -4.96 7.41
CA MET A 64 -0.49 -5.41 6.79
C MET A 64 -0.22 -4.77 5.41
N PRO A 65 -1.16 -4.83 4.43
CA PRO A 65 -0.99 -4.12 3.16
C PRO A 65 -1.03 -2.61 3.33
N TRP A 66 -1.69 -2.08 4.37
CA TRP A 66 -1.67 -0.63 4.66
C TRP A 66 -0.26 -0.16 5.06
N LEU A 67 0.44 -0.91 5.91
CA LEU A 67 1.85 -0.65 6.26
C LEU A 67 2.76 -0.77 5.04
N ALA A 68 2.60 -1.84 4.25
CA ALA A 68 3.39 -2.06 3.05
C ALA A 68 3.17 -0.94 2.01
N GLY A 69 1.92 -0.51 1.81
CA GLY A 69 1.57 0.60 0.93
C GLY A 69 2.11 1.95 1.41
N THR A 70 2.13 2.17 2.73
CA THR A 70 2.75 3.37 3.31
C THR A 70 4.25 3.39 3.06
N ALA A 71 4.94 2.27 3.28
CA ALA A 71 6.37 2.12 2.98
C ALA A 71 6.64 2.29 1.49
N LEU A 72 5.77 1.76 0.62
CA LEU A 72 5.86 1.91 -0.83
C LEU A 72 5.77 3.36 -1.27
N LEU A 73 4.81 4.13 -0.72
CA LEU A 73 4.68 5.57 -1.04
C LEU A 73 5.95 6.36 -0.69
N HIS A 74 6.53 6.09 0.48
CA HIS A 74 7.79 6.72 0.90
C HIS A 74 8.96 6.29 -0.01
N SER A 75 9.06 4.99 -0.29
CA SER A 75 10.09 4.43 -1.16
C SER A 75 10.01 5.01 -2.58
N ALA A 76 8.80 5.15 -3.13
CA ALA A 76 8.57 5.74 -4.46
C ALA A 76 9.00 7.21 -4.54
N ILE A 77 8.79 8.01 -3.48
CA ILE A 77 9.26 9.40 -3.42
C ILE A 77 10.80 9.46 -3.40
N VAL A 78 11.44 8.59 -2.62
CA VAL A 78 12.91 8.51 -2.57
C VAL A 78 13.47 8.06 -3.91
N MET A 79 12.84 7.07 -4.56
CA MET A 79 13.22 6.61 -5.88
C MET A 79 13.08 7.71 -6.93
N GLU A 80 11.99 8.47 -6.92
CA GLU A 80 11.80 9.58 -7.86
C GLU A 80 12.85 10.68 -7.65
N LYS A 81 13.10 11.10 -6.40
CA LYS A 81 13.97 12.26 -6.12
C LYS A 81 15.46 11.95 -6.11
N ARG A 82 15.85 10.74 -5.70
CA ARG A 82 17.25 10.36 -5.47
C ARG A 82 17.71 9.19 -6.33
N SER A 83 16.85 8.61 -7.17
CA SER A 83 17.14 7.40 -7.96
C SER A 83 17.67 6.23 -7.12
N ALA A 84 17.37 6.22 -5.82
CA ALA A 84 17.77 5.20 -4.85
C ALA A 84 16.60 4.25 -4.53
N LEU A 85 16.86 3.14 -3.83
CA LEU A 85 15.83 2.19 -3.37
C LEU A 85 15.00 1.49 -4.46
N LYS A 86 15.44 1.49 -5.73
CA LYS A 86 14.70 0.88 -6.85
C LYS A 86 14.20 -0.54 -6.57
N ILE A 87 15.09 -1.40 -6.06
CA ILE A 87 14.75 -2.80 -5.73
C ILE A 87 13.70 -2.85 -4.61
N TRP A 88 13.85 -2.02 -3.58
CA TRP A 88 12.91 -1.93 -2.47
C TRP A 88 11.54 -1.43 -2.92
N THR A 89 11.48 -0.39 -3.75
CA THR A 89 10.23 0.14 -4.29
C THR A 89 9.51 -0.93 -5.10
N LEU A 90 10.24 -1.71 -5.89
CA LEU A 90 9.66 -2.77 -6.70
C LEU A 90 9.17 -3.96 -5.84
N LEU A 91 9.97 -4.39 -4.87
CA LEU A 91 9.60 -5.43 -3.91
C LEU A 91 8.35 -5.04 -3.11
N LEU A 92 8.32 -3.81 -2.56
CA LEU A 92 7.17 -3.29 -1.83
C LEU A 92 5.91 -3.20 -2.73
N ALA A 93 6.06 -2.84 -4.00
CA ALA A 93 4.97 -2.80 -4.97
C ALA A 93 4.45 -4.19 -5.38
N ILE A 94 5.24 -5.24 -5.19
CA ILE A 94 4.77 -6.62 -5.34
C ILE A 94 4.03 -7.01 -4.05
N LEU A 95 4.67 -6.91 -2.88
CA LEU A 95 4.10 -7.32 -1.59
C LEU A 95 2.78 -6.61 -1.24
N THR A 96 2.64 -5.33 -1.60
CA THR A 96 1.43 -4.56 -1.28
C THR A 96 0.21 -4.98 -2.12
N PHE A 97 0.45 -5.52 -3.32
CA PHE A 97 -0.59 -5.72 -4.35
C PHE A 97 -0.70 -7.16 -4.86
N SER A 98 0.00 -8.12 -4.22
CA SER A 98 -0.06 -9.56 -4.53
C SER A 98 -1.12 -10.28 -3.73
#